data_AF-A0A9X1ZTT4-F1
#
_entry.id   AF-A0A9X1ZTT4-F1
#
_cell.length_a   1.000
_cell.length_b   1.000
_cell.length_c   1.000
_cell.angle_alpha   90.00
_cell.angle_beta   90.00
_cell.angle_gamma   90.00
#
_symmetry.space_group_name_H-M   'P 1'
#
loop_
_entity.id
_entity.type
_entity.pdbx_description
1 polymer ?
#
loop_
_entity_poly.entity_id
_entity_poly.type
_entity_poly.pdbx_seq_one_letter_code
_entity_poly.pdbx_strand_id
1 'polypeptide(L)'
;MQLLHTIEDAHKIFETQGSSPLLVTCDDFRDWVCKYDRFPKYLFNELIASQFARLWGIKTPETCFIKVKSEHIPKEKFPQLQLSWFEKECFGSLYLEASKELDHTMLSMFQELIIRKYS
;
A
#
# COMPACT_ATOMS: atom_id res chain seq x y z
N MET A 1 -1.70 -9.52 -13.48
CA MET A 1 -2.17 -9.09 -12.15
C MET A 1 -3.68 -9.19 -12.15
N GLN A 2 -4.28 -9.55 -11.02
CA GLN A 2 -5.73 -9.61 -10.85
C GLN A 2 -6.29 -8.19 -10.70
N LEU A 3 -7.53 -7.98 -11.16
CA LEU A 3 -8.32 -6.77 -10.88
C LEU A 3 -9.32 -7.10 -9.77
N LEU A 4 -9.32 -6.28 -8.72
CA LEU A 4 -10.20 -6.40 -7.55
C LEU A 4 -11.06 -5.16 -7.38
N HIS A 5 -12.22 -5.30 -6.73
CA HIS A 5 -13.11 -4.20 -6.42
C HIS A 5 -13.23 -4.01 -4.91
N THR A 6 -13.26 -2.77 -4.45
CA THR A 6 -13.55 -2.50 -3.04
C THR A 6 -14.99 -2.92 -2.70
N ILE A 7 -15.18 -3.48 -1.51
CA ILE A 7 -16.50 -3.95 -1.02
C ILE A 7 -17.04 -3.15 0.16
N GLU A 8 -16.21 -2.30 0.76
CA GLU A 8 -16.57 -1.43 1.87
C GLU A 8 -15.70 -0.16 1.88
N ASP A 9 -16.03 0.76 2.79
CA ASP A 9 -15.35 2.03 2.99
C ASP A 9 -13.87 1.87 3.32
N ALA A 10 -13.05 2.82 2.88
CA ALA A 10 -11.63 2.86 3.23
C ALA A 10 -11.42 2.92 4.76
N HIS A 11 -10.59 2.01 5.26
CA HIS A 11 -10.35 1.83 6.70
C HIS A 11 -9.46 2.93 7.27
N LYS A 12 -8.36 3.22 6.56
CA LYS A 12 -7.29 4.09 7.05
C LYS A 12 -6.54 4.74 5.88
N ILE A 13 -5.94 5.90 6.15
CA ILE A 13 -4.89 6.50 5.31
C ILE A 13 -3.55 6.28 5.99
N PHE A 14 -2.55 5.82 5.23
CA PHE A 14 -1.17 5.80 5.70
C PHE A 14 -0.49 7.11 5.35
N GLU A 15 0.07 7.80 6.34
CA GLU A 15 0.88 8.99 6.11
C GLU A 15 2.30 8.57 5.75
N THR A 16 2.67 8.70 4.47
CA THR A 16 4.03 8.42 3.99
C THR A 16 4.67 9.70 3.47
N GLN A 17 6.00 9.72 3.31
CA GLN A 17 6.67 10.86 2.68
C GLN A 17 6.30 10.92 1.18
N GLY A 18 5.40 11.84 0.83
CA GLY A 18 5.02 12.14 -0.55
C GLY A 18 3.81 11.40 -1.11
N SER A 19 3.18 10.48 -0.37
CA SER A 19 1.91 9.86 -0.76
C SER A 19 1.03 9.48 0.44
N SER A 20 -0.25 9.22 0.19
CA SER A 20 -1.21 8.92 1.27
C SER A 20 -2.08 7.69 0.94
N PRO A 21 -1.50 6.49 0.75
CA PRO A 21 -2.26 5.32 0.29
C PRO A 21 -3.36 4.91 1.28
N LEU A 22 -4.41 4.28 0.76
CA LEU A 22 -5.56 3.81 1.54
C LEU A 22 -5.39 2.34 1.95
N LEU A 23 -5.86 1.99 3.13
CA LEU A 23 -6.19 0.60 3.46
C LEU A 23 -7.62 0.31 3.02
N VAL A 24 -7.80 -0.69 2.15
CA VAL A 24 -9.11 -1.07 1.61
C VAL A 24 -9.28 -2.59 1.61
N THR A 25 -10.52 -3.04 1.79
CA THR A 25 -10.89 -4.45 1.66
C THR A 25 -11.56 -4.69 0.31
N CYS A 26 -11.14 -5.76 -0.36
CA CYS A 26 -11.56 -6.09 -1.72
C CYS A 26 -12.51 -7.30 -1.77
N ASP A 27 -13.04 -7.59 -2.95
CA ASP A 27 -13.94 -8.73 -3.24
C ASP A 27 -13.32 -10.12 -3.01
N ASP A 28 -12.01 -10.18 -2.76
CA ASP A 28 -11.29 -11.38 -2.31
C ASP A 28 -11.22 -11.50 -0.77
N PHE A 29 -11.92 -10.64 -0.03
CA PHE A 29 -11.94 -10.56 1.43
C PHE A 29 -10.57 -10.35 2.08
N ARG A 30 -9.60 -9.82 1.32
CA ARG A 30 -8.28 -9.44 1.82
C ARG A 30 -8.14 -7.94 1.87
N ASP A 31 -7.24 -7.50 2.75
CA ASP A 31 -6.87 -6.10 2.90
C ASP A 31 -5.69 -5.74 2.00
N TRP A 32 -5.80 -4.59 1.37
CA TRP A 32 -4.83 -4.10 0.41
C TRP A 32 -4.47 -2.64 0.71
N VAL A 33 -3.19 -2.34 0.58
CA VAL A 33 -2.68 -0.97 0.50
C VAL A 33 -2.89 -0.48 -0.93
N CYS A 34 -3.88 0.38 -1.10
CA CYS A 34 -4.28 0.98 -2.36
C CYS A 34 -3.57 2.32 -2.56
N LYS A 35 -2.66 2.37 -3.52
CA LYS A 35 -2.02 3.59 -3.97
C LYS A 35 -2.80 4.18 -5.13
N TYR A 36 -3.19 5.44 -4.96
CA TYR A 36 -3.86 6.27 -5.93
C TYR A 36 -3.00 7.51 -6.18
N ASP A 37 -3.17 8.12 -7.35
CA ASP A 37 -2.50 9.37 -7.69
C ASP A 37 -3.36 10.13 -8.71
N ARG A 38 -3.20 11.45 -8.82
CA ARG A 38 -3.80 12.22 -9.91
C ARG A 38 -3.23 11.81 -11.27
N PHE A 39 -1.93 11.55 -11.36
CA PHE A 39 -1.21 11.24 -12.59
C PHE A 39 -0.95 9.73 -12.73
N PRO A 40 -1.53 9.06 -13.74
CA PRO A 40 -1.34 7.61 -13.95
C PRO A 40 0.12 7.15 -14.05
N LYS A 41 1.03 8.04 -14.48
CA LYS A 41 2.46 7.73 -14.60
C LYS A 41 3.09 7.23 -13.30
N TYR A 42 2.64 7.72 -12.13
CA TYR A 42 3.20 7.29 -10.86
C TYR A 42 2.73 5.89 -10.49
N LEU A 43 1.46 5.55 -10.78
CA LEU A 43 0.94 4.19 -10.61
C LEU A 43 1.60 3.20 -11.59
N PHE A 44 1.91 3.67 -12.81
CA PHE A 44 2.67 2.88 -13.76
C PHE A 44 4.09 2.57 -13.27
N ASN A 45 4.75 3.52 -12.60
CA ASN A 45 6.07 3.27 -12.01
C ASN A 45 6.01 2.17 -10.93
N GLU A 46 4.97 2.14 -10.10
CA GLU A 46 4.78 1.07 -9.10
C GLU A 46 4.59 -0.30 -9.76
N LEU A 47 3.79 -0.34 -10.83
CA LEU A 47 3.63 -1.54 -11.63
C LEU A 47 4.99 -2.03 -12.15
N ILE A 48 5.75 -1.16 -12.82
CA ILE A 48 7.06 -1.53 -13.37
C ILE A 48 8.02 -1.98 -12.26
N ALA A 49 8.10 -1.24 -11.16
CA ALA A 49 8.95 -1.58 -10.02
C ALA A 49 8.60 -2.96 -9.42
N SER A 50 7.31 -3.25 -9.21
CA SER A 50 6.86 -4.55 -8.71
C SER A 50 7.20 -5.71 -9.65
N GLN A 51 7.06 -5.50 -10.97
CA GLN A 51 7.42 -6.54 -11.94
C GLN A 51 8.93 -6.80 -11.95
N PHE A 52 9.75 -5.75 -11.87
CA PHE A 52 11.21 -5.90 -11.77
C PHE A 52 11.63 -6.58 -10.47
N ALA A 53 11.04 -6.20 -9.33
CA ALA A 53 11.31 -6.83 -8.05
C ALA A 53 11.01 -8.34 -8.11
N ARG A 54 9.89 -8.72 -8.73
CA ARG A 54 9.55 -10.13 -8.96
C ARG A 54 10.57 -10.83 -9.85
N LEU A 55 11.00 -10.21 -10.95
CA LEU A 55 12.01 -10.78 -11.86
C LEU A 55 13.36 -10.99 -11.18
N TRP A 56 13.73 -10.10 -10.25
CA TRP A 56 14.96 -10.21 -9.45
C TRP A 56 14.83 -11.13 -8.24
N GLY A 57 13.67 -11.76 -8.02
CA GLY A 57 13.45 -12.63 -6.87
C GLY A 57 13.43 -11.90 -5.53
N ILE A 58 13.21 -10.58 -5.53
CA ILE A 58 13.01 -9.80 -4.32
C ILE A 58 11.63 -10.14 -3.75
N LYS A 59 11.59 -10.50 -2.47
CA LYS A 59 10.33 -10.79 -1.77
C LYS A 59 9.58 -9.48 -1.53
N THR A 60 8.62 -9.19 -2.40
CA THR A 60 7.64 -8.12 -2.22
C THR A 60 6.26 -8.71 -1.91
N PRO A 61 5.34 -7.95 -1.30
CA PRO A 61 3.95 -8.37 -1.18
C PRO A 61 3.32 -8.69 -2.55
N GLU A 62 2.24 -9.47 -2.53
CA GLU A 62 1.42 -9.68 -3.72
C GLU A 62 0.88 -8.34 -4.23
N THR A 63 0.72 -8.20 -5.55
CA THR A 63 0.26 -6.96 -6.18
C THR A 63 -0.93 -7.21 -7.09
N CYS A 64 -1.87 -6.26 -7.10
CA CYS A 64 -3.07 -6.30 -7.92
C CYS A 64 -3.44 -4.91 -8.46
N PHE A 65 -4.43 -4.85 -9.33
CA PHE A 65 -5.13 -3.61 -9.64
C PHE A 65 -6.38 -3.53 -8.78
N ILE A 66 -6.70 -2.33 -8.30
CA ILE A 66 -7.88 -2.09 -7.47
C ILE A 66 -8.74 -1.04 -8.15
N LYS A 67 -10.01 -1.37 -8.37
CA LYS A 67 -11.03 -0.41 -8.75
C LYS A 67 -11.80 0.00 -7.51
N VAL A 68 -11.49 1.20 -7.03
CA VAL A 68 -12.15 1.75 -5.85
C VAL A 68 -13.48 2.35 -6.26
N LYS A 69 -14.58 1.87 -5.67
CA LYS A 69 -15.89 2.48 -5.91
C LYS A 69 -15.97 3.84 -5.21
N SER A 70 -16.55 4.83 -5.87
CA SER A 70 -16.68 6.18 -5.32
C SER A 70 -17.50 6.24 -4.02
N GLU A 71 -18.43 5.30 -3.84
CA GLU A 71 -19.24 5.14 -2.63
C GLU A 71 -18.41 4.72 -1.42
N HIS A 72 -17.26 4.04 -1.64
CA HIS A 72 -16.37 3.54 -0.59
C HIS A 72 -15.30 4.56 -0.16
N ILE A 73 -15.41 5.81 -0.63
CA ILE A 73 -14.53 6.91 -0.22
C ILE A 73 -15.30 7.82 0.74
N PRO A 74 -15.16 7.64 2.06
CA PRO A 74 -15.89 8.44 3.04
C PRO A 74 -15.31 9.87 3.09
N LYS A 75 -15.89 10.80 2.33
CA LYS A 75 -15.48 12.21 2.28
C LYS A 75 -15.52 12.91 3.63
N GLU A 76 -16.44 12.50 4.50
CA GLU A 76 -16.55 13.03 5.87
C GLU A 76 -15.32 12.67 6.71
N LYS A 77 -14.79 11.46 6.52
CA LYS A 77 -13.62 10.94 7.23
C LYS A 77 -12.30 11.43 6.60
N PHE A 78 -12.29 11.60 5.28
CA PHE A 78 -11.10 11.94 4.50
C PHE A 78 -11.38 13.06 3.49
N PRO A 79 -11.54 14.32 3.96
CA PRO A 79 -11.91 15.45 3.11
C PRO A 79 -10.86 15.82 2.05
N GLN A 80 -9.61 15.39 2.24
CA GLN A 80 -8.51 15.63 1.31
C GLN A 80 -8.55 14.76 0.05
N LEU A 81 -9.36 13.69 0.04
CA LEU A 81 -9.45 12.77 -1.09
C LEU A 81 -10.34 13.33 -2.20
N GLN A 82 -9.84 13.34 -3.43
CA GLN A 82 -10.63 13.68 -4.60
C GLN A 82 -11.10 12.41 -5.31
N LEU A 83 -12.42 12.25 -5.50
CA LEU A 83 -13.01 11.08 -6.18
C LEU A 83 -12.43 10.86 -7.59
N SER A 84 -12.09 11.95 -8.30
CA SER A 84 -11.49 11.89 -9.63
C SER A 84 -10.15 11.15 -9.68
N TRP A 85 -9.45 11.01 -8.55
CA TRP A 85 -8.20 10.23 -8.48
C TRP A 85 -8.46 8.72 -8.52
N PHE A 86 -9.69 8.29 -8.25
CA PHE A 86 -10.15 6.90 -8.23
C PHE A 86 -10.96 6.51 -9.48
N GLU A 87 -11.17 7.42 -10.43
CA GLU A 87 -11.82 7.14 -11.73
C GLU A 87 -10.91 6.34 -12.70
N LYS A 88 -10.08 5.47 -12.15
CA LYS A 88 -9.12 4.61 -12.84
C LYS A 88 -8.69 3.46 -11.94
N GLU A 89 -8.00 2.51 -12.54
CA GLU A 89 -7.38 1.42 -11.80
C GLU A 89 -6.23 1.96 -10.95
N CYS A 90 -6.30 1.67 -9.65
CA CYS A 90 -5.29 2.00 -8.67
C CYS A 90 -4.34 0.81 -8.47
N PHE A 91 -3.16 1.07 -7.91
CA PHE A 91 -2.18 0.03 -7.63
C PHE A 91 -2.41 -0.55 -6.24
N GLY A 92 -2.56 -1.86 -6.13
CA GLY A 92 -2.75 -2.58 -4.87
C GLY A 92 -1.51 -3.38 -4.49
N SER A 93 -1.15 -3.32 -3.21
CA SER A 93 -0.17 -4.20 -2.58
C SER A 93 -0.80 -4.87 -1.37
N LEU A 94 -0.63 -6.18 -1.20
CA LEU A 94 -1.24 -6.92 -0.10
C LEU A 94 -0.81 -6.31 1.24
N TYR A 95 -1.77 -6.05 2.12
CA TYR A 95 -1.48 -5.53 3.45
C TYR A 95 -0.96 -6.66 4.33
N LEU A 96 0.21 -6.43 4.94
CA LEU A 96 0.83 -7.37 5.85
C LEU A 96 0.73 -6.81 7.27
N GLU A 97 -0.30 -7.22 8.01
CA GLU A 97 -0.58 -6.70 9.37
C GLU A 97 0.61 -6.88 10.32
N ALA A 98 1.32 -8.01 10.22
CA ALA A 98 2.49 -8.31 11.05
C ALA A 98 3.78 -7.62 10.57
N SER A 99 3.73 -6.84 9.48
CA SER A 99 4.91 -6.12 9.00
C SER A 99 5.16 -4.87 9.85
N LYS A 100 6.40 -4.68 10.29
CA LYS A 100 6.86 -3.43 10.86
C LYS A 100 7.82 -2.77 9.90
N GLU A 101 7.66 -1.47 9.71
CA GLU A 101 8.63 -0.65 9.00
C GLU A 101 9.96 -0.68 9.76
N LEU A 102 11.04 -0.97 9.05
CA LEU A 102 12.39 -0.95 9.62
C LEU A 102 12.93 0.47 9.44
N ASP A 103 13.03 1.20 10.54
CA ASP A 103 13.64 2.53 10.59
C ASP A 103 15.00 2.50 11.29
N HIS A 104 15.69 3.66 11.31
CA HIS A 104 17.00 3.78 11.95
C HIS A 104 16.98 3.46 13.45
N THR A 105 15.85 3.70 14.14
CA THR A 105 15.64 3.36 15.54
C THR A 105 15.50 1.86 15.77
N MET A 106 14.85 1.12 14.87
CA MET A 106 14.82 -0.35 14.90
C MET A 106 16.23 -0.92 14.69
N LEU A 107 17.01 -0.36 13.75
CA LEU A 107 18.38 -0.82 13.47
C LEU A 107 19.31 -0.70 14.68
N SER A 108 19.20 0.38 15.47
CA SER A 108 20.02 0.53 16.68
C SER A 108 19.70 -0.54 17.73
N MET A 109 18.43 -0.94 17.87
CA MET A 109 18.04 -2.02 18.79
C MET A 109 18.66 -3.37 18.41
N PHE A 110 18.80 -3.67 17.10
CA PHE A 110 19.47 -4.89 16.64
C PHE A 110 20.98 -4.84 16.89
N GLN A 111 21.63 -3.68 16.76
CA GLN A 111 23.06 -3.53 17.08
C GLN A 111 23.34 -3.76 18.56
N GLU A 112 22.51 -3.22 19.46
CA GLU A 112 22.65 -3.43 20.91
C GLU A 112 22.49 -4.90 21.31
N LEU A 113 21.55 -5.62 20.68
CA LEU A 113 21.32 -7.05 20.93
C LEU A 113 22.52 -7.92 20.52
N ILE A 114 23.21 -7.58 19.42
CA ILE A 114 24.42 -8.27 19.01
C ILE A 114 25.53 -8.04 20.05
N ILE A 115 25.75 -6.79 20.47
CA ILE A 115 26.81 -6.47 21.44
C ILE A 115 26.60 -7.22 22.76
N ARG A 116 25.38 -7.24 23.31
CA ARG A 116 25.06 -7.95 24.56
C ARG A 116 25.18 -9.46 24.51
N LYS A 117 25.15 -10.08 23.32
CA LYS A 117 25.26 -11.53 23.16
C LYS A 117 26.70 -12.03 23.10
N TYR A 118 27.66 -11.12 22.88
CA TYR A 118 29.09 -11.41 22.78
C TYR A 118 29.94 -10.68 23.85
N SER A 119 29.30 -10.15 24.90
CA SER A 119 29.93 -9.68 26.14
C SER A 119 29.55 -10.59 27.31
#